data_AF-A0A7X7EWV7-F1
#
_entry.id   AF-A0A7X7EWV7-F1
#
_cell.length_a   1.000
_cell.length_b   1.000
_cell.length_c   1.000
_cell.angle_alpha   90.00
_cell.angle_beta   90.00
_cell.angle_gamma   90.00
#
_symmetry.space_group_name_H-M   'P 1'
#
loop_
_entity.id
_entity.type
_entity.pdbx_description
1 polymer ?
#
loop_
_entity_poly.entity_id
_entity_poly.type
_entity_poly.pdbx_seq_one_letter_code
_entity_poly.pdbx_strand_id
1 'polypeptide(L)'
;ERTGSSVSVTLEYAYDDWCIAQAISKLPAGQPEGRYLMAGTNLHNEFMDRSRNFLNVWDASSGFMRPRKSDGTFRKDFDVLSTHGQGFIEGNAWNYSLYVPHEPDALILLHGGKKRFIQHLDSLFTMYLPDSFFAETEDITREGIIGNYVHGNEPSHHVPYLYNYAGAPRKTHYWVRHIMDHKYLPAPDGLSGNDDCGQMSAWYIFSALGFYPVAPGSDRYDLGSPLVKEATLTLENSKTLTIKAVNQGPDNIYVRKAELNGKKLDRPWITHDEIMNGGSLVFYMSKRGY
;
A
#
# COMPACT_ATOMS: atom_id res chain seq x y z
N GLU A 1 -14.92 -6.87 -19.40
CA GLU A 1 -15.97 -6.68 -18.39
C GLU A 1 -16.94 -7.84 -18.52
N ARG A 2 -16.90 -8.77 -17.57
CA ARG A 2 -17.87 -9.86 -17.45
C ARG A 2 -18.61 -9.82 -16.10
N THR A 3 -18.16 -8.95 -15.19
CA THR A 3 -18.66 -8.74 -13.83
C THR A 3 -18.58 -7.24 -13.50
N GLY A 4 -19.42 -6.78 -12.56
CA GLY A 4 -19.43 -5.37 -12.12
C GLY A 4 -18.17 -4.91 -11.39
N SER A 5 -17.29 -5.85 -11.01
CA SER A 5 -16.03 -5.67 -10.28
C SER A 5 -14.79 -5.99 -11.11
N SER A 6 -14.92 -6.01 -12.44
CA SER A 6 -13.88 -6.58 -13.32
C SER A 6 -12.49 -5.93 -13.21
N VAL A 7 -12.39 -4.66 -12.82
CA VAL A 7 -11.10 -3.97 -12.66
C VAL A 7 -10.44 -4.39 -11.35
N SER A 8 -11.15 -4.32 -10.21
CA SER A 8 -10.63 -4.80 -8.92
C SER A 8 -10.13 -6.24 -9.01
N VAL A 9 -10.94 -7.14 -9.59
CA VAL A 9 -10.55 -8.55 -9.79
C VAL A 9 -9.29 -8.68 -10.65
N THR A 10 -9.15 -7.88 -11.72
CA THR A 10 -7.96 -7.94 -12.57
C THR A 10 -6.70 -7.48 -11.83
N LEU A 11 -6.81 -6.43 -11.01
CA LEU A 11 -5.68 -5.88 -10.25
C LEU A 11 -5.26 -6.81 -9.12
N GLU A 12 -6.22 -7.34 -8.37
CA GLU A 12 -5.97 -8.28 -7.28
C GLU A 12 -5.41 -9.61 -7.81
N TYR A 13 -5.99 -10.18 -8.89
CA TYR A 13 -5.44 -11.41 -9.48
C TYR A 13 -4.04 -11.22 -10.07
N ALA A 14 -3.73 -10.04 -10.61
CA ALA A 14 -2.38 -9.73 -11.05
C ALA A 14 -1.39 -9.77 -9.88
N TYR A 15 -1.78 -9.26 -8.72
CA TYR A 15 -0.98 -9.35 -7.50
C TYR A 15 -0.93 -10.78 -6.92
N ASP A 16 -2.03 -11.53 -6.95
CA ASP A 16 -2.05 -12.93 -6.52
C ASP A 16 -1.14 -13.80 -7.38
N ASP A 17 -1.16 -13.60 -8.71
CA ASP A 17 -0.28 -14.28 -9.65
C ASP A 17 1.20 -13.94 -9.38
N TRP A 18 1.50 -12.69 -8.99
CA TRP A 18 2.83 -12.33 -8.51
C TRP A 18 3.20 -13.10 -7.25
N CYS A 19 2.32 -13.17 -6.25
CA CYS A 19 2.56 -13.94 -5.02
C CYS A 19 2.84 -15.42 -5.31
N ILE A 20 2.11 -16.03 -6.25
CA ILE A 20 2.34 -17.41 -6.70
C ILE A 20 3.74 -17.55 -7.31
N ALA A 21 4.14 -16.62 -8.18
CA ALA A 21 5.49 -16.61 -8.75
C ALA A 21 6.58 -16.51 -7.66
N GLN A 22 6.38 -15.63 -6.66
CA GLN A 22 7.29 -15.50 -5.53
C GLN A 22 7.39 -16.80 -4.71
N ALA A 23 6.27 -17.48 -4.46
CA ALA A 23 6.26 -18.76 -3.76
C ALA A 23 7.02 -19.85 -4.56
N ILE A 24 6.78 -19.94 -5.87
CA ILE A 24 7.49 -20.86 -6.78
C ILE A 24 9.00 -20.60 -6.73
N SER A 25 9.43 -19.34 -6.70
CA SER A 25 10.86 -18.97 -6.65
C SER A 25 11.59 -19.47 -5.39
N LYS A 26 10.86 -19.78 -4.32
CA LYS A 26 11.40 -20.26 -3.04
C LYS A 26 11.39 -21.78 -2.91
N LEU A 27 10.79 -22.50 -3.85
CA LEU A 27 10.78 -23.96 -3.82
C LEU A 27 12.18 -24.54 -4.13
N PRO A 28 12.64 -25.55 -3.38
CA PRO A 28 13.94 -26.17 -3.61
C PRO A 28 13.98 -26.90 -4.96
N ALA A 29 15.06 -26.71 -5.72
CA ALA A 29 15.28 -27.44 -6.96
C ALA A 29 15.49 -28.94 -6.69
N GLY A 30 14.77 -29.82 -7.40
CA GLY A 30 15.07 -31.26 -7.44
C GLY A 30 14.16 -32.19 -6.64
N GLN A 31 13.11 -31.71 -5.98
CA GLN A 31 12.07 -32.58 -5.40
C GLN A 31 11.25 -33.28 -6.51
N PRO A 32 10.88 -34.56 -6.39
CA PRO A 32 10.06 -35.27 -7.39
C PRO A 32 8.71 -34.58 -7.67
N GLU A 33 8.12 -33.99 -6.64
CA GLU A 33 6.88 -33.20 -6.70
C GLU A 33 7.12 -31.78 -7.24
N GLY A 34 8.36 -31.29 -7.16
CA GLY A 34 8.81 -29.98 -7.66
C GLY A 34 9.22 -29.97 -9.13
N ARG A 35 9.19 -31.10 -9.85
CA ARG A 35 9.55 -31.15 -11.29
C ARG A 35 8.69 -30.25 -12.18
N TYR A 36 7.44 -29.97 -11.77
CA TYR A 36 6.54 -29.06 -12.48
C TYR A 36 6.62 -27.61 -11.97
N LEU A 37 7.31 -27.36 -10.84
CA LEU A 37 7.32 -26.10 -10.10
C LEU A 37 8.73 -25.55 -9.85
N MET A 38 9.74 -25.96 -10.63
CA MET A 38 11.10 -25.44 -10.42
C MET A 38 11.13 -23.93 -10.68
N ALA A 39 11.88 -23.21 -9.86
CA ALA A 39 12.36 -21.88 -10.21
C ALA A 39 13.09 -21.97 -11.57
N GLY A 40 12.57 -21.27 -12.59
CA GLY A 40 13.03 -21.39 -13.99
C GLY A 40 12.15 -22.26 -14.91
N THR A 41 11.02 -22.78 -14.45
CA THR A 41 9.99 -23.42 -15.31
C THR A 41 9.17 -22.39 -16.08
N ASN A 42 8.47 -22.86 -17.12
CA ASN A 42 7.41 -22.12 -17.81
C ASN A 42 6.41 -21.48 -16.82
N LEU A 43 6.13 -22.13 -15.69
CA LEU A 43 5.08 -21.71 -14.77
C LEU A 43 5.44 -20.45 -13.96
N HIS A 44 6.67 -20.33 -13.44
CA HIS A 44 7.11 -19.08 -12.79
C HIS A 44 6.97 -17.89 -13.76
N ASN A 45 7.46 -18.05 -14.99
CA ASN A 45 7.41 -17.00 -16.00
C ASN A 45 5.96 -16.71 -16.44
N GLU A 46 5.12 -17.74 -16.56
CA GLU A 46 3.70 -17.58 -16.84
C GLU A 46 3.00 -16.73 -15.76
N PHE A 47 3.24 -17.02 -14.48
CA PHE A 47 2.66 -16.23 -13.39
C PHE A 47 3.24 -14.82 -13.31
N MET A 48 4.54 -14.64 -13.59
CA MET A 48 5.12 -13.31 -13.74
C MET A 48 4.50 -12.52 -14.91
N ASP A 49 4.27 -13.15 -16.07
CA ASP A 49 3.60 -12.52 -17.21
C ASP A 49 2.15 -12.15 -16.86
N ARG A 50 1.42 -13.06 -16.21
CA ARG A 50 0.05 -12.81 -15.74
C ARG A 50 -0.01 -11.74 -14.65
N SER A 51 1.03 -11.61 -13.84
CA SER A 51 1.12 -10.53 -12.85
C SER A 51 1.13 -9.13 -13.47
N ARG A 52 1.38 -9.04 -14.78
CA ARG A 52 1.32 -7.78 -15.54
C ARG A 52 -0.04 -7.53 -16.18
N ASN A 53 -1.04 -8.37 -15.91
CA ASN A 53 -2.40 -8.20 -16.42
C ASN A 53 -3.08 -6.90 -15.99
N PHE A 54 -2.59 -6.22 -14.93
CA PHE A 54 -3.04 -4.86 -14.59
C PHE A 54 -2.87 -3.88 -15.77
N LEU A 55 -1.87 -4.09 -16.64
CA LEU A 55 -1.68 -3.27 -17.84
C LEU A 55 -2.85 -3.36 -18.82
N ASN A 56 -3.61 -4.46 -18.80
CA ASN A 56 -4.73 -4.66 -19.72
C ASN A 56 -5.92 -3.75 -19.42
N VAL A 57 -6.01 -3.23 -18.19
CA VAL A 57 -7.09 -2.33 -17.75
C VAL A 57 -6.63 -0.89 -17.59
N TRP A 58 -5.37 -0.57 -17.86
CA TRP A 58 -4.88 0.82 -17.85
C TRP A 58 -5.35 1.60 -19.08
N ASP A 59 -6.15 2.64 -18.86
CA ASP A 59 -6.58 3.58 -19.90
C ASP A 59 -5.76 4.88 -19.80
N ALA A 60 -4.73 4.99 -20.65
CA ALA A 60 -3.85 6.16 -20.69
C ALA A 60 -4.58 7.48 -21.01
N SER A 61 -5.78 7.43 -21.62
CA SER A 61 -6.55 8.64 -21.94
C SER A 61 -7.24 9.24 -20.72
N SER A 62 -7.64 8.41 -19.76
CA SER A 62 -8.21 8.85 -18.48
C SER A 62 -7.15 8.95 -17.37
N GLY A 63 -6.06 8.19 -17.47
CA GLY A 63 -5.05 8.10 -16.43
C GLY A 63 -5.46 7.21 -15.25
N PHE A 64 -6.41 6.30 -15.49
CA PHE A 64 -6.93 5.36 -14.49
C PHE A 64 -7.04 3.95 -15.05
N MET A 65 -7.15 2.98 -14.14
CA MET A 65 -7.65 1.65 -14.49
C MET A 65 -9.14 1.76 -14.83
N ARG A 66 -9.58 1.15 -15.93
CA ARG A 66 -10.92 1.30 -16.48
C ARG A 66 -11.46 -0.02 -17.01
N PRO A 67 -12.77 -0.31 -16.88
CA PRO A 67 -13.35 -1.53 -17.43
C PRO A 67 -13.09 -1.65 -18.93
N ARG A 68 -12.48 -2.77 -19.32
CA ARG A 68 -12.20 -3.10 -20.71
C ARG A 68 -13.11 -4.23 -21.18
N LYS A 69 -13.86 -4.02 -22.25
CA LYS A 69 -14.81 -4.97 -22.84
C LYS A 69 -14.10 -6.10 -23.57
N SER A 70 -14.84 -7.17 -23.89
CA SER A 70 -14.30 -8.32 -24.62
C SER A 70 -13.85 -8.00 -26.05
N ASP A 71 -14.40 -6.95 -26.65
CA ASP A 71 -13.96 -6.41 -27.95
C ASP A 71 -12.68 -5.55 -27.84
N GLY A 72 -12.11 -5.42 -26.64
CA GLY A 72 -10.90 -4.67 -26.37
C GLY A 72 -11.12 -3.17 -26.08
N THR A 73 -12.34 -2.66 -26.23
CA THR A 73 -12.65 -1.24 -25.99
C THR A 73 -12.84 -0.92 -24.51
N PHE A 74 -12.45 0.27 -24.07
CA PHE A 74 -12.78 0.75 -22.73
C PHE A 74 -14.23 1.22 -22.66
N ARG A 75 -14.88 1.00 -21.50
CA ARG A 75 -16.26 1.43 -21.28
C ARG A 75 -16.39 2.95 -21.38
N LYS A 76 -17.13 3.46 -22.37
CA LYS A 76 -17.27 4.90 -22.67
C LYS A 76 -17.79 5.74 -21.50
N ASP A 77 -18.86 5.29 -20.86
CA ASP A 77 -19.42 5.97 -19.69
C ASP A 77 -18.64 5.52 -18.45
N PHE A 78 -17.73 6.38 -17.99
CA PHE A 78 -16.82 6.08 -16.90
C PHE A 78 -16.69 7.29 -16.00
N ASP A 79 -17.22 7.17 -14.80
CA ASP A 79 -17.06 8.15 -13.74
C ASP A 79 -15.97 7.65 -12.79
N VAL A 80 -14.87 8.39 -12.72
CA VAL A 80 -13.70 8.03 -11.89
C VAL A 80 -13.98 8.17 -10.39
N LEU A 81 -15.02 8.91 -10.03
CA LEU A 81 -15.43 9.18 -8.66
C LEU A 81 -16.47 8.16 -8.18
N SER A 82 -17.38 7.71 -9.06
CA SER A 82 -18.44 6.77 -8.67
C SER A 82 -17.90 5.45 -8.12
N THR A 83 -18.46 5.00 -7.00
CA THR A 83 -18.22 3.71 -6.35
C THR A 83 -19.15 2.61 -6.86
N HIS A 84 -20.14 2.95 -7.68
CA HIS A 84 -21.19 2.03 -8.12
C HIS A 84 -21.05 1.66 -9.59
N GLY A 85 -20.93 0.35 -9.85
CA GLY A 85 -20.99 -0.21 -11.19
C GLY A 85 -19.84 0.17 -12.10
N GLN A 86 -18.77 0.82 -11.62
CA GLN A 86 -17.63 1.30 -12.42
C GLN A 86 -16.49 0.28 -12.59
N GLY A 87 -16.70 -0.98 -12.21
CA GLY A 87 -15.68 -2.03 -12.30
C GLY A 87 -14.91 -2.28 -11.00
N PHE A 88 -15.28 -1.61 -9.92
CA PHE A 88 -14.57 -1.65 -8.63
C PHE A 88 -15.45 -2.24 -7.52
N ILE A 89 -14.82 -2.86 -6.52
CA ILE A 89 -15.47 -3.36 -5.30
C ILE A 89 -15.25 -2.29 -4.22
N GLU A 90 -16.32 -1.75 -3.64
CA GLU A 90 -16.25 -0.83 -2.47
C GLU A 90 -15.29 0.37 -2.59
N GLY A 91 -15.04 0.79 -3.83
CA GLY A 91 -14.09 1.86 -4.12
C GLY A 91 -14.33 2.44 -5.50
N ASN A 92 -13.54 3.45 -5.86
CA ASN A 92 -13.60 4.11 -7.14
C ASN A 92 -12.26 4.03 -7.87
N ALA A 93 -12.19 4.62 -9.07
CA ALA A 93 -10.99 4.58 -9.88
C ALA A 93 -9.79 5.25 -9.22
N TRP A 94 -10.00 6.29 -8.41
CA TRP A 94 -8.92 6.98 -7.69
C TRP A 94 -8.19 6.10 -6.68
N ASN A 95 -8.92 5.26 -5.95
CA ASN A 95 -8.34 4.39 -4.94
C ASN A 95 -7.79 3.11 -5.57
N TYR A 96 -8.59 2.40 -6.35
CA TYR A 96 -8.19 1.09 -6.90
C TYR A 96 -7.11 1.19 -7.99
N SER A 97 -7.01 2.29 -8.74
CA SER A 97 -5.95 2.41 -9.76
C SER A 97 -4.53 2.43 -9.17
N LEU A 98 -4.41 2.57 -7.85
CA LEU A 98 -3.15 2.54 -7.12
C LEU A 98 -2.78 1.12 -6.62
N TYR A 99 -3.65 0.12 -6.84
CA TYR A 99 -3.44 -1.26 -6.39
C TYR A 99 -2.54 -2.05 -7.36
N VAL A 100 -1.25 -1.73 -7.37
CA VAL A 100 -0.20 -2.50 -8.06
C VAL A 100 1.00 -2.65 -7.11
N PRO A 101 0.83 -3.27 -5.93
CA PRO A 101 1.83 -3.26 -4.87
C PRO A 101 3.11 -4.02 -5.24
N HIS A 102 3.03 -5.00 -6.14
CA HIS A 102 4.17 -5.78 -6.64
C HIS A 102 5.04 -5.04 -7.67
N GLU A 103 4.49 -4.04 -8.37
CA GLU A 103 5.21 -3.25 -9.38
C GLU A 103 4.94 -1.73 -9.30
N PRO A 104 5.28 -1.07 -8.17
CA PRO A 104 5.01 0.36 -7.97
C PRO A 104 5.81 1.25 -8.95
N ASP A 105 6.98 0.82 -9.42
CA ASP A 105 7.74 1.54 -10.45
C ASP A 105 6.99 1.55 -11.80
N ALA A 106 6.34 0.44 -12.18
CA ALA A 106 5.51 0.40 -13.39
C ALA A 106 4.30 1.31 -13.24
N LEU A 107 3.63 1.31 -12.08
CA LEU A 107 2.53 2.21 -11.77
C LEU A 107 2.96 3.69 -11.87
N ILE A 108 4.14 4.05 -11.37
CA ILE A 108 4.71 5.39 -11.50
C ILE A 108 4.93 5.76 -12.97
N LEU A 109 5.42 4.83 -13.79
CA LEU A 109 5.62 5.05 -15.23
C LEU A 109 4.29 5.24 -15.98
N LEU A 110 3.24 4.48 -15.63
CA LEU A 110 1.90 4.65 -16.19
C LEU A 110 1.35 6.06 -15.94
N HIS A 111 1.58 6.61 -14.74
CA HIS A 111 1.24 8.00 -14.40
C HIS A 111 2.19 9.04 -15.01
N GLY A 112 3.14 8.60 -15.85
CA GLY A 112 4.07 9.47 -16.56
C GLY A 112 5.23 9.97 -15.71
N GLY A 113 5.65 9.20 -14.72
CA GLY A 113 6.85 9.42 -13.91
C GLY A 113 6.60 10.01 -12.53
N LYS A 114 7.64 9.98 -11.68
CA LYS A 114 7.58 10.32 -10.24
C LYS A 114 6.86 11.63 -9.93
N LYS A 115 7.15 12.70 -10.69
CA LYS A 115 6.54 14.02 -10.46
C LYS A 115 5.02 14.00 -10.62
N ARG A 116 4.52 13.39 -11.71
CA ARG A 116 3.07 13.31 -11.98
C ARG A 116 2.38 12.36 -11.02
N PHE A 117 3.04 11.25 -10.67
CA PHE A 117 2.52 10.33 -9.67
C PHE A 117 2.37 10.99 -8.28
N ILE A 118 3.36 11.77 -7.84
CA ILE A 118 3.26 12.55 -6.59
C ILE A 118 2.09 13.55 -6.66
N GLN A 119 1.87 14.22 -7.79
CA GLN A 119 0.74 15.14 -7.97
C GLN A 119 -0.60 14.42 -7.92
N HIS A 120 -0.69 13.22 -8.49
CA HIS A 120 -1.87 12.38 -8.41
C HIS A 120 -2.19 12.00 -6.95
N LEU A 121 -1.19 11.50 -6.21
CA LEU A 121 -1.36 11.20 -4.78
C LEU A 121 -1.70 12.45 -3.96
N ASP A 122 -1.06 13.59 -4.23
CA ASP A 122 -1.39 14.85 -3.55
C ASP A 122 -2.86 15.25 -3.78
N SER A 123 -3.36 15.04 -5.01
CA SER A 123 -4.75 15.30 -5.36
C SER A 123 -5.68 14.36 -4.62
N LEU A 124 -5.36 13.05 -4.53
CA LEU A 124 -6.15 12.09 -3.76
C LEU A 124 -6.39 12.56 -2.33
N PHE A 125 -5.34 13.00 -1.62
CA PHE A 125 -5.47 13.40 -0.22
C PHE A 125 -6.04 14.81 0.00
N THR A 126 -6.13 15.65 -1.03
CA THR A 126 -6.55 17.07 -0.90
C THR A 126 -7.81 17.43 -1.68
N MET A 127 -8.33 16.50 -2.48
CA MET A 127 -9.54 16.69 -3.28
C MET A 127 -10.75 16.98 -2.40
N TYR A 128 -11.51 18.02 -2.75
CA TYR A 128 -12.82 18.22 -2.16
C TYR A 128 -13.87 17.36 -2.87
N LEU A 129 -14.63 16.56 -2.11
CA LEU A 129 -15.80 15.83 -2.60
C LEU A 129 -17.10 16.51 -2.13
N PRO A 130 -18.06 16.77 -3.04
CA PRO A 130 -19.39 17.30 -2.68
C PRO A 130 -20.26 16.25 -1.99
N ASP A 131 -21.29 16.68 -1.25
CA ASP A 131 -22.15 15.78 -0.46
C ASP A 131 -22.84 14.69 -1.30
N SER A 132 -23.13 14.99 -2.57
CA SER A 132 -23.73 14.03 -3.51
C SER A 132 -22.91 12.74 -3.67
N PHE A 133 -21.61 12.79 -3.41
CA PHE A 133 -20.73 11.62 -3.48
C PHE A 133 -21.04 10.59 -2.38
N PHE A 134 -21.51 11.06 -1.22
CA PHE A 134 -21.81 10.21 -0.06
C PHE A 134 -23.27 9.73 -0.03
N ALA A 135 -24.11 10.24 -0.94
CA ALA A 135 -25.54 9.99 -0.91
C ALA A 135 -25.93 8.52 -1.19
N GLU A 136 -25.05 7.78 -1.86
CA GLU A 136 -25.28 6.39 -2.25
C GLU A 136 -24.32 5.40 -1.57
N THR A 137 -23.43 5.86 -0.67
CA THR A 137 -22.42 5.01 -0.01
C THR A 137 -22.78 4.76 1.45
N GLU A 138 -23.01 3.51 1.83
CA GLU A 138 -23.31 3.15 3.23
C GLU A 138 -22.06 3.22 4.13
N ASP A 139 -20.87 2.89 3.60
CA ASP A 139 -19.64 2.74 4.38
C ASP A 139 -18.70 3.97 4.38
N ILE A 140 -19.03 5.02 3.63
CA ILE A 140 -18.16 6.20 3.47
C ILE A 140 -18.90 7.47 3.89
N THR A 141 -18.35 8.17 4.89
CA THR A 141 -18.83 9.48 5.35
C THR A 141 -17.83 10.59 5.04
N ARG A 142 -18.28 11.85 5.03
CA ARG A 142 -17.42 13.02 4.83
C ARG A 142 -16.32 13.10 5.89
N GLU A 143 -16.67 12.81 7.13
CA GLU A 143 -15.77 12.81 8.29
C GLU A 143 -14.83 11.59 8.27
N GLY A 144 -15.25 10.49 7.62
CA GLY A 144 -14.51 9.24 7.50
C GLY A 144 -13.31 9.30 6.54
N ILE A 145 -13.31 10.22 5.57
CA ILE A 145 -12.27 10.28 4.52
C ILE A 145 -11.24 11.41 4.70
N ILE A 146 -10.19 11.42 3.88
CA ILE A 146 -9.19 12.50 3.77
C ILE A 146 -9.09 12.89 2.29
N GLY A 147 -9.78 13.95 1.89
CA GLY A 147 -9.92 14.30 0.49
C GLY A 147 -10.79 13.28 -0.26
N ASN A 148 -10.17 12.41 -1.05
CA ASN A 148 -10.77 11.20 -1.67
C ASN A 148 -10.06 9.90 -1.22
N TYR A 149 -9.11 9.99 -0.27
CA TYR A 149 -8.51 8.83 0.39
C TYR A 149 -9.49 8.25 1.43
N VAL A 150 -9.81 6.97 1.29
CA VAL A 150 -10.74 6.26 2.18
C VAL A 150 -9.96 5.33 3.09
N HIS A 151 -9.78 5.71 4.36
CA HIS A 151 -9.00 4.89 5.29
C HIS A 151 -9.80 3.72 5.86
N GLY A 152 -11.12 3.84 5.99
CA GLY A 152 -11.98 2.77 6.51
C GLY A 152 -12.22 1.62 5.52
N ASN A 153 -11.42 1.52 4.45
CA ASN A 153 -11.51 0.43 3.49
C ASN A 153 -10.11 0.08 2.94
N GLU A 154 -9.84 -1.22 2.82
CA GLU A 154 -8.54 -1.82 2.54
C GLU A 154 -7.83 -1.37 1.27
N PRO A 155 -8.52 -1.10 0.13
CA PRO A 155 -7.86 -0.77 -1.13
C PRO A 155 -6.92 0.44 -1.04
N SER A 156 -7.09 1.30 -0.01
CA SER A 156 -6.29 2.50 0.19
C SER A 156 -5.14 2.31 1.19
N HIS A 157 -5.08 1.21 1.95
CA HIS A 157 -4.20 1.09 3.13
C HIS A 157 -2.70 1.25 2.81
N HIS A 158 -2.25 0.79 1.64
CA HIS A 158 -0.85 0.90 1.20
C HIS A 158 -0.51 2.27 0.57
N VAL A 159 -1.50 3.03 0.11
CA VAL A 159 -1.32 4.27 -0.67
C VAL A 159 -0.37 5.30 -0.04
N PRO A 160 -0.43 5.63 1.27
CA PRO A 160 0.48 6.63 1.84
C PRO A 160 1.96 6.21 1.74
N TYR A 161 2.27 4.92 1.64
CA TYR A 161 3.62 4.40 1.46
C TYR A 161 4.11 4.50 0.01
N LEU A 162 3.22 4.70 -0.97
CA LEU A 162 3.59 4.84 -2.39
C LEU A 162 4.48 6.07 -2.67
N TYR A 163 4.45 7.08 -1.79
CA TYR A 163 5.38 8.21 -1.86
C TYR A 163 6.85 7.80 -1.67
N ASN A 164 7.15 6.70 -0.98
CA ASN A 164 8.51 6.17 -0.85
C ASN A 164 9.09 5.81 -2.23
N TYR A 165 8.33 5.05 -3.02
CA TYR A 165 8.69 4.64 -4.39
C TYR A 165 8.81 5.83 -5.33
N ALA A 166 7.96 6.86 -5.13
CA ALA A 166 8.03 8.10 -5.88
C ALA A 166 9.21 9.02 -5.50
N GLY A 167 10.01 8.66 -4.48
CA GLY A 167 11.14 9.46 -4.00
C GLY A 167 10.74 10.65 -3.12
N ALA A 168 9.56 10.59 -2.49
CA ALA A 168 9.04 11.63 -1.61
C ALA A 168 8.68 11.10 -0.19
N PRO A 169 9.58 10.39 0.52
CA PRO A 169 9.28 9.73 1.80
C PRO A 169 8.75 10.69 2.89
N ARG A 170 9.11 11.98 2.83
CA ARG A 170 8.54 12.99 3.75
C ARG A 170 7.03 13.12 3.64
N LYS A 171 6.44 12.85 2.47
CA LYS A 171 4.98 12.80 2.29
C LYS A 171 4.38 11.52 2.90
N THR A 172 5.06 10.38 2.80
CA THR A 172 4.72 9.16 3.56
C THR A 172 4.65 9.48 5.06
N HIS A 173 5.70 10.08 5.62
CA HIS A 173 5.77 10.41 7.04
C HIS A 173 4.57 11.27 7.48
N TYR A 174 4.26 12.30 6.70
CA TYR A 174 3.14 13.20 6.98
C TYR A 174 1.80 12.48 6.94
N TRP A 175 1.48 11.79 5.85
CA TRP A 175 0.17 11.17 5.68
C TRP A 175 -0.05 10.00 6.63
N VAL A 176 0.96 9.15 6.87
CA VAL A 176 0.87 8.05 7.85
C VAL A 176 0.57 8.59 9.26
N ARG A 177 1.26 9.66 9.69
CA ARG A 177 1.01 10.29 10.99
C ARG A 177 -0.36 10.96 11.04
N HIS A 178 -0.73 11.68 9.98
CA HIS A 178 -2.04 12.34 9.89
C HIS A 178 -3.19 11.33 9.97
N ILE A 179 -3.10 10.20 9.26
CA ILE A 179 -4.09 9.12 9.32
C ILE A 179 -4.20 8.56 10.74
N MET A 180 -3.09 8.16 11.36
CA MET A 180 -3.11 7.65 12.74
C MET A 180 -3.73 8.62 13.74
N ASP A 181 -3.47 9.93 13.60
CA ASP A 181 -3.96 10.94 14.54
C ASP A 181 -5.45 11.30 14.35
N HIS A 182 -6.04 11.04 13.17
CA HIS A 182 -7.40 11.48 12.84
C HIS A 182 -8.39 10.34 12.57
N LYS A 183 -7.91 9.11 12.32
CA LYS A 183 -8.74 7.95 11.94
C LYS A 183 -8.73 6.82 12.96
N TYR A 184 -7.98 7.01 14.05
CA TYR A 184 -7.95 6.11 15.20
C TYR A 184 -8.08 6.93 16.47
N LEU A 185 -9.15 6.69 17.21
CA LEU A 185 -9.41 7.31 18.51
C LEU A 185 -9.60 6.23 19.58
N PRO A 186 -9.18 6.47 20.83
CA PRO A 186 -9.45 5.56 21.94
C PRO A 186 -10.90 5.74 22.44
N ALA A 187 -11.87 5.51 21.54
CA ALA A 187 -13.30 5.70 21.77
C ALA A 187 -14.12 4.57 21.13
N PRO A 188 -15.36 4.30 21.57
CA PRO A 188 -16.21 3.26 20.98
C PRO A 188 -16.47 3.40 19.47
N ASP A 189 -16.48 4.64 18.96
CA ASP A 189 -16.61 5.02 17.55
C ASP A 189 -15.26 5.42 16.93
N GLY A 190 -14.17 4.91 17.49
CA GLY A 190 -12.82 5.40 17.20
C GLY A 190 -12.19 4.92 15.90
N LEU A 191 -12.84 4.04 15.13
CA LEU A 191 -12.37 3.59 13.82
C LEU A 191 -13.17 4.25 12.71
N SER A 192 -12.48 4.60 11.62
CA SER A 192 -13.11 5.23 10.45
C SER A 192 -13.87 4.27 9.52
N GLY A 193 -14.02 3.00 9.91
CA GLY A 193 -14.64 1.92 9.15
C GLY A 193 -14.70 0.63 9.97
N ASN A 194 -15.07 -0.47 9.34
CA ASN A 194 -15.05 -1.79 9.99
C ASN A 194 -13.61 -2.17 10.36
N ASP A 195 -13.41 -2.91 11.45
CA ASP A 195 -12.07 -3.40 11.82
C ASP A 195 -11.58 -4.54 10.90
N ASP A 196 -12.51 -5.16 10.17
CA ASP A 196 -12.31 -6.26 9.22
C ASP A 196 -11.38 -7.35 9.75
N CYS A 197 -11.82 -7.95 10.86
CA CYS A 197 -11.12 -9.03 11.55
C CYS A 197 -9.69 -8.66 12.00
N GLY A 198 -9.43 -7.39 12.30
CA GLY A 198 -8.15 -6.89 12.79
C GLY A 198 -7.27 -6.26 11.72
N GLN A 199 -7.73 -6.13 10.47
CA GLN A 199 -6.98 -5.50 9.39
C GLN A 199 -6.70 -4.02 9.67
N MET A 200 -7.71 -3.24 10.07
CA MET A 200 -7.53 -1.84 10.47
C MET A 200 -6.62 -1.71 11.68
N SER A 201 -6.83 -2.54 12.70
CA SER A 201 -6.00 -2.58 13.90
C SER A 201 -4.54 -2.93 13.58
N ALA A 202 -4.28 -3.88 12.68
CA ALA A 202 -2.95 -4.27 12.25
C ALA A 202 -2.24 -3.14 11.48
N TRP A 203 -2.96 -2.41 10.62
CA TRP A 203 -2.42 -1.23 9.94
C TRP A 203 -1.89 -0.20 10.93
N TYR A 204 -2.65 0.08 11.99
CA TYR A 204 -2.23 0.99 13.05
C TYR A 204 -0.98 0.49 13.76
N ILE A 205 -0.93 -0.79 14.15
CA ILE A 205 0.23 -1.38 14.84
C ILE A 205 1.49 -1.26 13.98
N PHE A 206 1.45 -1.73 12.73
CA PHE A 206 2.58 -1.64 11.81
C PHE A 206 3.04 -0.18 11.63
N SER A 207 2.11 0.72 11.29
CA SER A 207 2.41 2.13 11.07
C SER A 207 2.94 2.83 12.32
N ALA A 208 2.43 2.49 13.51
CA ALA A 208 2.88 3.02 14.79
C ALA A 208 4.31 2.57 15.14
N LEU A 209 4.67 1.33 14.78
CA LEU A 209 6.04 0.80 14.86
C LEU A 209 6.97 1.46 13.81
N GLY A 210 6.41 2.08 12.78
CA GLY A 210 7.13 2.87 11.79
C GLY A 210 7.47 2.13 10.50
N PHE A 211 6.81 1.00 10.21
CA PHE A 211 6.95 0.31 8.92
C PHE A 211 5.70 -0.48 8.53
N TYR A 212 5.48 -0.74 7.24
CA TYR A 212 4.28 -1.43 6.73
C TYR A 212 4.60 -2.37 5.55
N PRO A 213 4.00 -3.57 5.48
CA PRO A 213 4.16 -4.47 4.34
C PRO A 213 3.27 -4.02 3.17
N VAL A 214 3.80 -3.22 2.24
CA VAL A 214 3.03 -2.75 1.06
C VAL A 214 2.64 -3.88 0.12
N ALA A 215 3.54 -4.85 -0.07
CA ALA A 215 3.34 -6.02 -0.92
C ALA A 215 3.61 -7.29 -0.11
N PRO A 216 2.64 -7.79 0.68
CA PRO A 216 2.72 -9.13 1.25
C PRO A 216 3.13 -10.18 0.20
N GLY A 217 3.93 -11.18 0.59
CA GLY A 217 4.60 -12.08 -0.39
C GLY A 217 5.96 -11.56 -0.87
N SER A 218 6.26 -10.27 -0.67
CA SER A 218 7.65 -9.78 -0.62
C SER A 218 8.25 -10.05 0.76
N ASP A 219 9.56 -9.86 0.87
CA ASP A 219 10.28 -9.82 2.15
C ASP A 219 10.45 -8.40 2.69
N ARG A 220 9.74 -7.39 2.17
CA ARG A 220 9.99 -5.97 2.48
C ARG A 220 8.91 -5.33 3.34
N TYR A 221 9.36 -4.41 4.19
CA TYR A 221 8.53 -3.51 4.97
C TYR A 221 8.97 -2.07 4.72
N ASP A 222 8.07 -1.25 4.19
CA ASP A 222 8.32 0.15 3.87
C ASP A 222 8.29 1.01 5.12
N LEU A 223 9.31 1.84 5.30
CA LEU A 223 9.41 2.74 6.44
C LEU A 223 8.38 3.86 6.33
N GLY A 224 7.68 4.09 7.44
CA GLY A 224 6.80 5.23 7.66
C GLY A 224 7.40 6.22 8.66
N SER A 225 6.56 6.74 9.54
CA SER A 225 6.99 7.56 10.68
C SER A 225 6.44 6.98 11.98
N PRO A 226 7.29 6.51 12.90
CA PRO A 226 6.84 5.86 14.12
C PRO A 226 6.03 6.79 15.03
N LEU A 227 4.96 6.24 15.62
CA LEU A 227 4.20 6.87 16.70
C LEU A 227 4.78 6.53 18.08
N VAL A 228 5.36 5.33 18.23
CA VAL A 228 5.99 4.91 19.48
C VAL A 228 7.29 5.68 19.71
N LYS A 229 7.58 5.99 20.99
CA LYS A 229 8.93 6.46 21.38
C LYS A 229 9.92 5.30 21.45
N GLU A 230 9.46 4.16 21.94
CA GLU A 230 10.21 2.92 22.00
C GLU A 230 9.23 1.74 21.98
N ALA A 231 9.57 0.66 21.30
CA ALA A 231 8.84 -0.60 21.31
C ALA A 231 9.83 -1.76 21.20
N THR A 232 9.47 -2.89 21.78
CA THR A 232 10.31 -4.09 21.79
C THR A 232 9.49 -5.27 21.30
N LEU A 233 9.90 -5.88 20.19
CA LEU A 233 9.26 -7.05 19.60
C LEU A 233 10.02 -8.30 20.03
N THR A 234 9.37 -9.21 20.77
CA THR A 234 9.89 -10.55 21.05
C THR A 234 9.52 -11.46 19.90
N LEU A 235 10.53 -12.01 19.22
CA LEU A 235 10.37 -12.82 18.03
C LEU A 235 10.29 -14.31 18.40
N GLU A 236 9.68 -15.13 17.54
CA GLU A 236 9.52 -16.57 17.79
C GLU A 236 10.85 -17.31 17.96
N ASN A 237 11.91 -16.82 17.30
CA ASN A 237 13.27 -17.36 17.45
C ASN A 237 13.98 -16.87 18.74
N SER A 238 13.23 -16.34 19.70
CA SER A 238 13.69 -15.79 20.98
C SER A 238 14.61 -14.56 20.86
N LYS A 239 14.85 -14.04 19.65
CA LYS A 239 15.52 -12.76 19.48
C LYS A 239 14.56 -11.61 19.73
N THR A 240 15.12 -10.41 19.82
CA THR A 240 14.36 -9.19 20.07
C THR A 240 14.74 -8.14 19.06
N LEU A 241 13.74 -7.43 18.52
CA LEU A 241 13.94 -6.19 17.77
C LEU A 241 13.43 -5.00 18.61
N THR A 242 14.33 -4.09 18.97
CA THR A 242 13.97 -2.83 19.65
C THR A 242 13.87 -1.70 18.65
N ILE A 243 12.70 -1.08 18.58
CA ILE A 243 12.42 0.09 17.76
C ILE A 243 12.47 1.32 18.66
N LYS A 244 13.21 2.35 18.26
CA LYS A 244 13.34 3.59 19.03
C LYS A 244 13.20 4.81 18.14
N ALA A 245 12.42 5.80 18.59
CA ALA A 245 12.26 7.07 17.89
C ALA A 245 12.83 8.21 18.75
N VAL A 246 14.05 8.64 18.42
CA VAL A 246 14.73 9.74 19.10
C VAL A 246 14.11 11.06 18.66
N ASN A 247 13.76 11.91 19.63
CA ASN A 247 13.15 13.24 19.40
C ASN A 247 11.74 13.17 18.77
N GLN A 248 11.03 12.05 18.89
CA GLN A 248 9.65 11.93 18.44
C GLN A 248 8.72 12.82 19.29
N GLY A 249 7.80 13.51 18.63
CA GLY A 249 6.75 14.28 19.27
C GLY A 249 5.73 14.82 18.26
N PRO A 250 4.71 15.58 18.72
CA PRO A 250 3.63 16.08 17.86
C PRO A 250 4.13 16.86 16.62
N ASP A 251 5.19 17.66 16.77
CA ASP A 251 5.79 18.43 15.67
C ASP A 251 6.90 17.67 14.91
N ASN A 252 7.47 16.65 15.55
CA ASN A 252 8.66 15.93 15.07
C ASN A 252 8.23 14.61 14.41
N ILE A 253 7.54 14.74 13.28
CA ILE A 253 6.98 13.61 12.54
C ILE A 253 7.84 13.16 11.35
N TYR A 254 8.94 13.86 11.03
CA TYR A 254 9.76 13.53 9.86
C TYR A 254 11.01 12.76 10.29
N VAL A 255 11.20 11.56 9.73
CA VAL A 255 12.44 10.79 9.87
C VAL A 255 13.56 11.50 9.10
N ARG A 256 14.58 11.98 9.83
CA ARG A 256 15.80 12.58 9.25
C ARG A 256 16.80 11.50 8.82
N LYS A 257 16.93 10.45 9.63
CA LYS A 257 17.68 9.24 9.32
C LYS A 257 17.12 8.07 10.13
N ALA A 258 17.29 6.87 9.60
CA ALA A 258 17.07 5.62 10.32
C ALA A 258 18.38 4.82 10.37
N GLU A 259 18.59 4.07 11.45
CA GLU A 259 19.74 3.19 11.64
C GLU A 259 19.24 1.80 12.02
N LEU A 260 19.73 0.77 11.33
CA LEU A 260 19.53 -0.62 11.69
C LEU A 260 20.84 -1.18 12.23
N ASN A 261 20.84 -1.61 13.50
CA ASN A 261 22.02 -2.15 14.18
C ASN A 261 23.24 -1.21 14.11
N GLY A 262 22.99 0.08 14.31
CA GLY A 262 24.00 1.15 14.26
C GLY A 262 24.45 1.55 12.85
N LYS A 263 23.96 0.90 11.79
CA LYS A 263 24.25 1.25 10.40
C LYS A 263 23.13 2.09 9.82
N LYS A 264 23.49 3.22 9.21
CA LYS A 264 22.53 4.10 8.53
C LYS A 264 21.83 3.34 7.39
N LEU A 265 20.50 3.46 7.32
CA LEU A 265 19.71 3.00 6.19
C LEU A 265 19.68 4.10 5.12
N ASP A 266 20.16 3.78 3.92
CA ASP A 266 20.10 4.64 2.73
C ASP A 266 18.90 4.31 1.82
N ARG A 267 17.93 3.58 2.38
CA ARG A 267 16.71 3.12 1.71
C ARG A 267 15.49 3.25 2.65
N PRO A 268 14.28 3.45 2.11
CA PRO A 268 13.07 3.61 2.91
C PRO A 268 12.39 2.28 3.24
N TRP A 269 13.14 1.19 3.44
CA TRP A 269 12.58 -0.13 3.77
C TRP A 269 13.60 -1.01 4.49
N ILE A 270 13.08 -2.01 5.23
CA ILE A 270 13.83 -3.11 5.85
C ILE A 270 13.30 -4.45 5.35
N THR A 271 14.07 -5.52 5.49
CA THR A 271 13.62 -6.88 5.13
C THR A 271 13.09 -7.68 6.31
N HIS A 272 12.36 -8.74 6.00
CA HIS A 272 11.92 -9.74 6.98
C HIS A 272 13.12 -10.39 7.69
N ASP A 273 14.17 -10.75 6.94
CA ASP A 273 15.41 -11.30 7.53
C ASP A 273 16.09 -10.29 8.47
N GLU A 274 16.05 -9.00 8.15
CA GLU A 274 16.57 -7.94 9.03
C GLU A 274 15.78 -7.85 10.33
N ILE A 275 14.45 -7.99 10.28
CA ILE A 275 13.59 -8.07 11.47
C ILE A 275 13.91 -9.34 12.27
N MET A 276 13.93 -10.50 11.61
CA MET A 276 14.13 -11.80 12.24
C MET A 276 15.54 -11.99 12.83
N ASN A 277 16.51 -11.20 12.39
CA ASN A 277 17.84 -11.15 13.00
C ASN A 277 17.87 -10.38 14.33
N GLY A 278 16.81 -9.63 14.66
CA GLY A 278 16.71 -8.81 15.86
C GLY A 278 17.68 -7.63 15.87
N GLY A 279 17.93 -7.10 17.06
CA GLY A 279 18.79 -5.94 17.29
C GLY A 279 17.98 -4.66 17.47
N SER A 280 18.37 -3.56 16.82
CA SER A 280 17.74 -2.25 17.00
C SER A 280 17.51 -1.48 15.71
N LEU A 281 16.31 -0.94 15.56
CA LEU A 281 15.92 0.03 14.53
C LEU A 281 15.69 1.40 15.19
N VAL A 282 16.56 2.37 14.90
CA VAL A 282 16.51 3.71 15.52
C VAL A 282 16.16 4.77 14.48
N PHE A 283 15.03 5.44 14.68
CA PHE A 283 14.60 6.60 13.92
C PHE A 283 15.04 7.88 14.63
N TYR A 284 15.59 8.84 13.88
CA TYR A 284 15.93 10.17 14.39
C TYR A 284 14.96 11.18 13.79
N MET A 285 14.06 11.67 14.61
CA MET A 285 12.92 12.49 14.20
C MET A 285 13.25 13.99 14.17
N SER A 286 12.55 14.72 13.34
CA SER A 286 12.73 16.16 13.12
C SER A 286 11.42 16.84 12.74
N LYS A 287 11.35 18.15 12.96
CA LYS A 287 10.30 19.03 12.42
C LYS A 287 10.52 19.31 10.93
N ARG A 288 9.50 19.84 10.26
CA ARG A 288 9.57 20.22 8.85
C ARG A 288 10.70 21.25 8.60
N GLY A 289 11.74 20.87 7.85
CA GLY A 289 12.70 21.83 7.26
C GLY A 289 14.18 21.60 7.57
N TYR A 290 14.52 20.48 8.21
CA TYR A 290 15.89 20.00 8.38
C TYR A 290 16.13 18.75 7.54
#